data_AF-C2EKU1-F1
#
_entry.id   AF-C2EKU1-F1
#
_cell.length_a   1.000
_cell.length_b   1.000
_cell.length_c   1.000
_cell.angle_alpha   90.00
_cell.angle_beta   90.00
_cell.angle_gamma   90.00
#
_symmetry.space_group_name_H-M   'P 1'
#
loop_
_entity.id
_entity.type
_entity.pdbx_description
1 polymer ?
#
loop_
_entity_poly.entity_id
_entity_poly.type
_entity_poly.pdbx_seq_one_letter_code
_entity_poly.pdbx_strand_id
1 'polypeptide(L)' 'MAKEIEPMDILMAPTHDDVILVKIIKWFKNYRKNSNGTLTVTFKKDTPKEILNLYEKNYTLFPKRLNYTPTANYELEK' A
#
# COMPACT_ATOMS: atom_id res chain seq x y z
N MET A 1 -31.54 0.29 -28.35
CA MET A 1 -30.45 -0.70 -28.52
C MET A 1 -29.65 -0.67 -27.23
N ALA A 2 -29.66 -1.77 -26.47
CA ALA A 2 -28.91 -1.86 -25.22
C ALA A 2 -27.43 -2.00 -25.56
N LYS A 3 -26.59 -1.15 -24.98
CA LYS A 3 -25.14 -1.15 -25.16
C LYS A 3 -24.60 -2.41 -24.48
N GLU A 4 -24.09 -3.37 -25.25
CA GLU A 4 -23.41 -4.54 -24.69
C GLU A 4 -22.15 -4.07 -23.97
N ILE A 5 -22.08 -4.34 -22.66
CA ILE A 5 -20.92 -4.01 -21.83
C ILE A 5 -19.87 -5.08 -22.13
N GLU A 6 -18.73 -4.69 -22.69
CA GLU A 6 -17.64 -5.64 -22.93
C GLU A 6 -17.08 -6.14 -21.59
N PRO A 7 -16.69 -7.42 -21.46
CA PRO A 7 -16.22 -8.00 -20.20
C PRO A 7 -14.97 -7.30 -19.61
N MET A 8 -14.28 -6.48 -20.39
CA MET A 8 -13.17 -5.62 -19.94
C MET A 8 -13.61 -4.41 -19.09
N ASP A 9 -14.91 -4.06 -19.10
CA ASP A 9 -15.48 -2.97 -18.27
C ASP A 9 -15.83 -3.41 -16.84
N ILE A 10 -15.68 -4.70 -16.51
CA ILE A 10 -15.78 -5.16 -15.11
C ILE A 10 -14.48 -4.73 -14.43
N LEU A 11 -14.52 -3.54 -13.80
CA LEU A 11 -13.58 -3.10 -12.79
C LEU A 11 -13.14 -4.30 -11.95
N MET A 12 -11.89 -4.74 -12.10
CA MET A 12 -11.37 -5.90 -11.37
C MET A 12 -11.71 -5.74 -9.89
N ALA A 13 -12.46 -6.69 -9.34
CA ALA A 13 -12.79 -6.67 -7.92
C ALA A 13 -11.48 -6.63 -7.11
N PRO A 14 -11.40 -5.77 -6.07
CA PRO A 14 -10.20 -5.67 -5.26
C PRO A 14 -9.90 -7.04 -4.65
N THR A 15 -8.68 -7.50 -4.85
CA THR A 15 -8.22 -8.75 -4.23
C THR A 15 -7.99 -8.55 -2.73
N HIS A 16 -7.86 -9.65 -1.99
CA HIS A 16 -7.56 -9.59 -0.56
C HIS A 16 -6.30 -8.75 -0.27
N ASP A 17 -5.28 -8.87 -1.12
CA ASP A 17 -4.03 -8.10 -1.05
C ASP A 17 -4.27 -6.61 -1.27
N ASP A 18 -5.14 -6.24 -2.21
CA ASP A 18 -5.49 -4.83 -2.47
C ASP A 18 -6.17 -4.20 -1.25
N VAL A 19 -7.07 -4.94 -0.60
CA VAL A 19 -7.73 -4.50 0.64
C VAL A 19 -6.71 -4.29 1.77
N ILE A 20 -5.73 -5.18 1.89
CA ILE A 20 -4.63 -5.05 2.86
C ILE A 20 -3.79 -3.80 2.57
N LEU A 21 -3.37 -3.61 1.32
CA LEU A 21 -2.55 -2.46 0.92
C LEU A 21 -3.28 -1.14 1.19
N VAL A 22 -4.55 -1.02 0.82
CA VAL A 22 -5.35 0.19 1.07
C VAL A 22 -5.49 0.47 2.57
N LYS A 23 -5.69 -0.57 3.39
CA LYS A 23 -5.74 -0.43 4.85
C LYS A 23 -4.46 0.15 5.41
N ILE A 24 -3.29 -0.30 4.93
CA ILE A 24 -1.99 0.22 5.36
C ILE A 24 -1.77 1.65 4.85
N ILE A 25 -1.95 1.88 3.55
CA ILE A 25 -1.64 3.15 2.87
C ILE A 25 -2.39 4.32 3.50
N LYS A 26 -3.61 4.10 4.00
CA LYS A 26 -4.39 5.12 4.71
C LYS A 26 -3.65 5.77 5.91
N TRP A 27 -2.71 5.05 6.48
CA TRP A 27 -1.90 5.49 7.62
C TRP A 27 -0.54 6.07 7.22
N PHE A 28 -0.17 6.02 5.94
CA PHE A 28 1.00 6.72 5.45
C PHE A 28 0.76 8.22 5.52
N LYS A 29 1.75 8.93 6.04
CA LYS A 29 1.78 10.39 6.05
C LYS A 29 2.69 10.91 4.95
N ASN A 30 3.86 10.32 4.81
CA ASN A 30 4.82 10.68 3.78
C ASN A 30 5.70 9.47 3.44
N TYR A 31 6.52 9.61 2.41
CA TYR A 31 7.58 8.67 2.10
C TYR A 31 8.83 9.44 1.69
N ARG A 32 10.00 8.87 1.98
CA ARG A 32 11.28 9.35 1.46
C ARG A 32 11.90 8.30 0.56
N LYS A 33 12.51 8.75 -0.54
CA LYS A 33 13.36 7.91 -1.37
C LYS A 33 14.71 7.75 -0.70
N ASN A 34 15.14 6.51 -0.54
CA ASN A 34 16.50 6.21 -0.13
C ASN A 34 17.41 6.15 -1.37
N SER A 35 18.71 6.32 -1.16
CA SER A 35 19.72 6.29 -2.23
C SER A 35 19.74 4.97 -3.02
N ASN A 36 19.24 3.89 -2.42
CA ASN A 36 19.20 2.54 -3.03
C ASN A 36 17.92 2.30 -3.85
N GLY A 37 17.13 3.34 -4.15
CA GLY A 37 15.89 3.22 -4.92
C GLY A 37 14.69 2.65 -4.14
N THR A 38 14.86 2.38 -2.84
CA THR A 38 13.77 1.97 -1.94
C THR A 38 13.07 3.16 -1.30
N LEU A 39 11.85 2.97 -0.82
CA LEU A 39 11.09 3.99 -0.09
C LEU A 39 11.03 3.69 1.39
N THR A 40 11.41 4.62 2.25
CA THR A 40 11.04 4.55 3.67
C THR A 40 9.77 5.35 3.87
N VAL A 41 8.73 4.68 4.37
CA VAL A 41 7.44 5.29 4.66
C VAL A 41 7.39 5.81 6.09
N THR A 42 6.79 6.99 6.24
CA THR A 42 6.49 7.60 7.52
C THR A 42 5.01 7.43 7.80
N PHE A 43 4.67 6.75 8.89
CA PHE A 43 3.31 6.57 9.38
C PHE A 43 2.88 7.75 10.26
N LYS A 44 1.57 7.97 10.34
CA LYS A 44 0.98 8.92 11.30
C LYS A 44 1.24 8.46 12.74
N LYS A 45 1.34 9.41 13.67
CA LYS A 45 1.66 9.15 15.09
C LYS A 45 0.62 8.28 15.81
N ASP A 46 -0.63 8.36 15.37
CA ASP A 46 -1.78 7.62 15.90
C ASP A 46 -1.98 6.25 15.22
N THR A 47 -1.04 5.81 14.39
CA THR A 47 -1.15 4.52 13.69
C THR A 47 -1.23 3.37 14.69
N PRO A 48 -2.29 2.54 14.64
CA PRO A 48 -2.41 1.37 15.51
C PRO A 48 -1.27 0.38 15.28
N LYS A 49 -0.80 -0.24 16.37
CA LYS A 49 0.24 -1.29 16.30
C LYS A 49 -0.14 -2.45 15.36
N GLU A 50 -1.42 -2.77 15.25
CA GLU A 50 -1.91 -3.79 14.32
C GLU A 50 -1.58 -3.45 12.88
N ILE A 51 -1.69 -2.17 12.49
CA ILE A 51 -1.36 -1.72 11.13
C ILE A 51 0.15 -1.80 10.87
N LEU A 52 0.96 -1.44 11.87
CA LEU A 52 2.43 -1.54 11.78
C LEU A 52 2.85 -3.01 11.61
N ASN A 53 2.29 -3.92 12.42
CA ASN A 53 2.53 -5.36 12.27
C ASN A 53 2.06 -5.88 10.90
N LEU A 54 0.93 -5.38 10.41
CA LEU A 54 0.38 -5.77 9.12
C LEU A 54 1.27 -5.28 7.97
N TYR A 55 1.86 -4.09 8.11
CA TYR A 55 2.87 -3.58 7.18
C TYR A 55 4.14 -4.41 7.19
N GLU A 56 4.73 -4.70 8.36
CA GLU A 56 5.95 -5.51 8.46
C GLU A 56 5.79 -6.90 7.81
N LYS A 57 4.59 -7.48 7.87
CA LYS A 57 4.29 -8.78 7.23
C LYS A 57 4.03 -8.68 5.73
N ASN A 58 3.55 -7.54 5.24
CA ASN A 58 2.99 -7.41 3.89
C ASN A 58 3.68 -6.33 3.01
N TYR A 59 4.75 -5.67 3.47
CA TYR A 59 5.43 -4.61 2.70
C TYR A 59 5.94 -5.09 1.33
N THR A 60 6.19 -6.40 1.17
CA THR A 60 6.59 -7.03 -0.09
C THR A 60 5.48 -7.09 -1.13
N LEU A 61 4.21 -6.86 -0.75
CA LEU A 61 3.08 -6.77 -1.66
C LEU A 61 3.05 -5.45 -2.44
N PHE A 62 3.66 -4.39 -1.89
CA PHE A 62 3.70 -3.07 -2.51
C PHE A 62 4.36 -3.09 -3.89
N PRO A 63 5.59 -3.59 -4.09
CA PRO A 63 6.23 -3.60 -5.41
C PRO A 63 5.50 -4.47 -6.45
N LYS A 64 4.69 -5.44 -6.00
CA LYS A 64 3.89 -6.31 -6.90
C LYS A 64 2.67 -5.60 -7.46
N ARG A 65 2.16 -4.57 -6.77
CA ARG A 65 0.91 -3.87 -7.11
C ARG A 65 1.12 -2.39 -7.42
N LEU A 66 2.20 -1.81 -6.92
CA LEU A 66 2.56 -0.41 -7.01
C LEU A 66 4.02 -0.33 -7.46
N ASN A 67 4.36 0.57 -8.38
CA ASN A 67 5.71 0.69 -8.96
C ASN A 67 6.76 1.26 -7.98
N TYR A 68 6.68 0.93 -6.69
CA TYR A 68 7.64 1.32 -5.68
C TYR A 68 7.89 0.21 -4.65
N THR A 69 9.12 0.17 -4.15
CA THR A 69 9.59 -0.86 -3.21
C THR A 69 9.82 -0.21 -1.85
N PRO A 70 8.85 -0.27 -0.93
CA PRO A 70 9.05 0.26 0.40
C PRO A 70 9.91 -0.67 1.25
N THR A 71 10.62 -0.11 2.23
CA THR A 71 11.49 -0.85 3.14
C THR A 71 10.70 -1.41 4.32
N ALA A 72 11.13 -2.55 4.87
CA ALA A 72 10.57 -3.04 6.14
C ALA A 72 10.67 -1.98 7.27
N ASN A 73 11.74 -1.18 7.24
CA ASN A 73 11.91 -0.05 8.13
C ASN A 73 10.91 1.06 7.80
N TYR A 74 10.25 1.57 8.84
CA TYR A 74 9.33 2.70 8.77
C TYR A 74 9.65 3.70 9.87
N GLU A 75 9.15 4.92 9.70
CA GLU A 75 9.24 5.97 10.71
C GLU A 75 7.85 6.32 11.23
N LEU A 76 7.77 6.73 12.48
CA LEU A 76 6.55 7.34 13.04
C LEU A 76 6.72 8.86 13.01
N GLU A 77 5.64 9.56 12.69
CA GLU A 77 5.59 11.00 12.86
C GLU A 77 5.90 11.38 14.32
N LYS A 78 6.79 12.39 14.47
CA LYS A 78 7.21 12.93 15.78
C LYS A 78 6.13 13.82 16.38
#